data_AF-A0A6I4UAX1-F1
#
_entry.id   AF-A0A6I4UAX1-F1
#
_cell.length_a   1.000
_cell.length_b   1.000
_cell.length_c   1.000
_cell.angle_alpha   90.00
_cell.angle_beta   90.00
_cell.angle_gamma   90.00
#
_symmetry.space_group_name_H-M   'P 1'
#
loop_
_entity.id
_entity.type
_entity.pdbx_description
1 polymer ?
#
loop_
_entity_poly.entity_id
_entity_poly.type
_entity_poly.pdbx_seq_one_letter_code
_entity_poly.pdbx_strand_id
1 'polypeptide(L)'
;MRQAEFIGHLAATRSVAAAARGVSMARETAYRLRARPGAHGFAAAWDVALGSVRSEAGRARLEAALAAARAARQADRKVTIPELEWRVATGLWQVMLRGGRYAGVVRKPDETALLVLLSRTRAAAGRA
;
A
#
# COMPACT_ATOMS: atom_id res chain seq x y z
N MET A 1 6.09 5.39 8.16
CA MET A 1 5.32 6.56 7.69
C MET A 1 5.85 7.15 6.38
N ARG A 2 7.15 7.50 6.28
CA ARG A 2 7.72 8.17 5.10
C ARG A 2 7.36 7.58 3.72
N GLN A 3 7.24 6.25 3.60
CA GLN A 3 6.82 5.60 2.36
C GLN A 3 5.37 5.92 1.98
N ALA A 4 4.44 5.91 2.95
CA ALA A 4 3.04 6.24 2.71
C ALA A 4 2.87 7.73 2.38
N GLU A 5 3.60 8.61 3.07
CA GLU A 5 3.62 10.04 2.76
C GLU A 5 4.13 10.30 1.35
N PHE A 6 5.18 9.58 0.93
CA PHE A 6 5.71 9.64 -0.42
C PHE A 6 4.64 9.27 -1.46
N ILE A 7 3.90 8.19 -1.23
CA ILE A 7 2.79 7.78 -2.11
C ILE A 7 1.71 8.87 -2.16
N GLY A 8 1.41 9.52 -1.04
CA GLY A 8 0.47 10.63 -1.00
C GLY A 8 0.92 11.83 -1.82
N HIS A 9 2.17 12.26 -1.66
CA HIS A 9 2.73 13.31 -2.51
C HIS A 9 2.81 12.90 -3.99
N LEU A 10 3.08 11.62 -4.29
CA LEU A 10 3.13 11.12 -5.66
C LEU A 10 1.74 11.14 -6.32
N ALA A 11 0.71 10.71 -5.59
CA ALA A 11 -0.66 10.75 -6.08
C ALA A 11 -1.14 12.18 -6.36
N ALA A 12 -0.77 13.13 -5.49
CA ALA A 12 -1.11 14.54 -5.65
C ALA A 12 -0.35 15.23 -6.79
N THR A 13 0.96 15.01 -6.88
CA THR A 13 1.84 15.78 -7.79
C THR A 13 2.10 15.08 -9.11
N ARG A 14 1.93 13.77 -9.19
CA ARG A 14 2.24 12.94 -10.36
C ARG A 14 3.70 13.02 -10.81
N SER A 15 4.57 13.52 -9.93
CA SER A 15 5.99 13.72 -10.18
C SER A 15 6.81 13.10 -9.06
N VAL A 16 7.64 12.12 -9.43
CA VAL A 16 8.50 11.41 -8.48
C VAL A 16 9.47 12.37 -7.79
N ALA A 17 10.03 13.33 -8.54
CA ALA A 17 10.96 14.32 -7.98
C ALA A 17 10.26 15.25 -6.98
N ALA A 18 9.04 15.71 -7.28
CA ALA A 18 8.26 16.54 -6.37
C ALA A 18 7.86 15.76 -5.10
N ALA A 19 7.44 14.50 -5.27
CA ALA A 19 7.09 13.64 -4.15
C ALA A 19 8.29 13.34 -3.24
N ALA A 20 9.45 13.04 -3.82
CA ALA A 20 10.68 12.78 -3.09
C ALA A 20 11.10 14.01 -2.26
N ARG A 21 11.04 15.21 -2.83
CA ARG A 21 11.27 16.46 -2.09
C ARG A 21 10.27 16.66 -0.96
N GLY A 22 8.98 16.38 -1.19
CA GLY A 22 7.92 16.49 -0.17
C GLY A 22 8.18 15.68 1.10
N VAL A 23 8.94 14.59 1.00
CA VAL A 23 9.30 13.72 2.14
C VAL A 23 10.79 13.74 2.49
N SER A 24 11.51 14.78 2.03
CA SER A 24 12.94 14.94 2.28
C SER A 24 13.78 13.71 1.90
N MET A 25 13.61 13.20 0.68
CA MET A 25 14.44 12.13 0.11
C MET A 25 14.91 12.46 -1.31
N ALA A 26 16.03 11.86 -1.72
CA ALA A 26 16.45 11.85 -3.11
C ALA A 26 15.55 10.95 -3.96
N ARG A 27 15.32 11.32 -5.23
CA ARG A 27 14.53 10.54 -6.19
C ARG A 27 15.10 9.14 -6.40
N GLU A 28 16.42 9.03 -6.45
CA GLU A 28 17.18 7.80 -6.62
C GLU A 28 16.95 6.85 -5.44
N THR A 29 16.80 7.39 -4.23
CA THR A 29 16.41 6.61 -3.04
C THR A 29 14.99 6.05 -3.17
N ALA A 30 14.06 6.81 -3.74
CA ALA A 30 12.70 6.34 -3.98
C ALA A 30 12.66 5.16 -4.98
N TYR A 31 13.44 5.23 -6.05
CA TYR A 31 13.57 4.11 -7.00
C TYR A 31 14.28 2.89 -6.39
N ARG A 32 15.36 3.11 -5.62
CA ARG A 32 16.02 2.03 -4.88
C ARG A 32 15.06 1.34 -3.93
N LEU A 33 14.20 2.09 -3.23
CA LEU A 33 13.18 1.55 -2.35
C LEU A 33 12.16 0.69 -3.12
N ARG A 34 11.70 1.16 -4.29
CA ARG A 34 10.77 0.42 -5.15
C ARG A 34 11.33 -0.92 -5.62
N ALA A 35 12.65 -1.01 -5.83
CA ALA A 35 13.32 -2.22 -6.31
C ALA A 35 13.68 -3.21 -5.20
N ARG A 36 13.47 -2.89 -3.91
CA ARG A 36 13.87 -3.78 -2.82
C ARG A 36 13.02 -5.06 -2.80
N PRO A 37 13.64 -6.23 -2.53
CA PRO A 37 12.89 -7.43 -2.18
C PRO A 37 11.91 -7.14 -1.03
N GLY A 38 10.65 -7.57 -1.18
CA GLY A 38 9.59 -7.30 -0.20
C GLY A 38 8.90 -5.95 -0.34
N ALA A 39 9.35 -5.05 -1.22
CA ALA A 39 8.69 -3.77 -1.48
C ALA A 39 7.50 -3.85 -2.44
N HIS A 40 6.96 -5.05 -2.71
CA HIS A 40 5.88 -5.29 -3.67
C HIS A 40 4.64 -4.41 -3.39
N GLY A 41 4.25 -4.28 -2.11
CA GLY A 41 3.14 -3.42 -1.72
C GLY A 41 3.39 -1.93 -2.01
N PHE A 42 4.63 -1.46 -1.80
CA PHE A 42 5.03 -0.09 -2.10
C PHE A 42 5.10 0.16 -3.62
N ALA A 43 5.67 -0.78 -4.38
CA ALA A 43 5.73 -0.70 -5.84
C ALA A 43 4.32 -0.69 -6.47
N ALA A 44 3.42 -1.54 -5.98
CA ALA A 44 2.04 -1.56 -6.42
C ALA A 44 1.32 -0.23 -6.13
N ALA A 45 1.48 0.31 -4.91
CA ALA A 45 0.90 1.61 -4.55
C ALA A 45 1.46 2.76 -5.41
N TRP A 46 2.73 2.69 -5.78
CA TRP A 46 3.38 3.65 -6.67
C TRP A 46 2.75 3.63 -8.07
N ASP A 47 2.57 2.46 -8.64
CA ASP A 47 2.02 2.32 -10.00
C ASP A 47 0.56 2.78 -10.05
N VAL A 48 -0.23 2.48 -9.01
CA VAL A 48 -1.59 3.02 -8.83
C VAL A 48 -1.56 4.54 -8.67
N ALA A 49 -0.64 5.09 -7.86
CA ALA A 49 -0.48 6.53 -7.69
C ALA A 49 -0.03 7.24 -8.97
N LEU A 50 0.47 6.52 -9.97
CA LEU A 50 0.77 6.95 -11.34
C LEU A 50 -0.29 6.54 -12.39
N GLY A 51 -1.41 5.93 -12.00
CA GLY A 51 -2.56 5.66 -12.90
C GLY A 51 -3.44 6.90 -13.13
N SER A 52 -4.00 7.09 -14.32
CA SER A 52 -4.74 8.33 -14.65
C SER A 52 -6.12 8.02 -15.21
N VAL A 53 -7.17 8.70 -14.74
CA VAL A 53 -8.54 8.55 -15.29
C VAL A 53 -8.85 9.50 -16.45
N ARG A 54 -7.90 10.37 -16.82
CA ARG A 54 -8.11 11.45 -17.81
C ARG A 54 -8.09 10.99 -19.27
N SER A 55 -7.61 9.78 -19.54
CA SER A 55 -7.58 9.19 -20.89
C SER A 55 -7.86 7.70 -20.82
N GLU A 56 -8.35 7.12 -21.92
CA GLU A 56 -8.67 5.70 -21.99
C GLU A 56 -7.44 4.82 -21.74
N ALA A 57 -6.32 5.14 -22.41
CA ALA A 57 -5.04 4.50 -22.16
C ALA A 57 -4.53 4.71 -20.71
N GLY A 58 -4.91 5.81 -20.06
CA GLY A 58 -4.61 6.04 -18.64
C GLY A 58 -5.43 5.13 -17.73
N ARG A 59 -6.73 4.99 -18.02
CA ARG A 59 -7.67 4.14 -17.27
C ARG A 59 -7.27 2.69 -17.36
N ALA A 60 -6.96 2.20 -18.55
CA ALA A 60 -6.45 0.84 -18.76
C ALA A 60 -5.18 0.55 -17.94
N ARG A 61 -4.25 1.51 -17.87
CA ARG A 61 -3.04 1.39 -17.03
C ARG A 61 -3.38 1.37 -15.54
N LEU A 62 -4.31 2.21 -15.09
CA LEU A 62 -4.77 2.21 -13.70
C LEU A 62 -5.43 0.89 -13.33
N GLU A 63 -6.33 0.38 -14.17
CA GLU A 63 -6.98 -0.92 -13.95
C GLU A 63 -5.97 -2.06 -13.91
N ALA A 64 -5.00 -2.08 -14.83
CA ALA A 64 -3.92 -3.05 -14.81
C ALA A 64 -3.08 -2.96 -13.51
N ALA A 65 -2.76 -1.75 -13.05
CA ALA A 65 -2.04 -1.56 -11.79
C ALA A 65 -2.85 -2.03 -10.57
N LEU A 66 -4.16 -1.76 -10.54
CA LEU A 66 -5.06 -2.24 -9.49
C LEU A 66 -5.18 -3.78 -9.51
N ALA A 67 -5.29 -4.38 -10.69
CA ALA A 67 -5.31 -5.83 -10.84
C ALA A 67 -4.00 -6.47 -10.35
N ALA A 68 -2.84 -5.92 -10.75
CA ALA A 68 -1.53 -6.36 -10.29
C ALA A 68 -1.37 -6.21 -8.77
N ALA A 69 -1.86 -5.11 -8.18
CA ALA A 69 -1.84 -4.90 -6.73
C ALA A 69 -2.66 -5.96 -5.97
N ARG A 70 -3.87 -6.28 -6.50
CA ARG A 70 -4.71 -7.34 -5.93
C ARG A 70 -4.07 -8.71 -6.07
N ALA A 71 -3.47 -9.02 -7.23
CA ALA A 71 -2.77 -10.27 -7.47
C ALA A 71 -1.55 -10.42 -6.55
N ALA A 72 -0.74 -9.37 -6.37
CA ALA A 72 0.40 -9.36 -5.46
C ALA A 72 -0.04 -9.63 -4.01
N ARG A 73 -1.17 -9.06 -3.57
CA ARG A 73 -1.75 -9.33 -2.25
C ARG A 73 -2.25 -10.78 -2.11
N GLN A 74 -2.75 -11.40 -3.18
CA GLN A 74 -3.21 -12.79 -3.16
C GLN A 74 -2.07 -13.80 -3.26
N ALA A 75 -0.97 -13.47 -3.95
CA ALA A 75 0.20 -14.31 -4.11
C ALA A 75 0.92 -14.59 -2.78
N ASP A 76 0.76 -13.70 -1.79
CA ASP A 76 1.24 -13.88 -0.42
C ASP A 76 0.38 -14.87 0.40
N ARG A 77 -0.05 -15.97 -0.25
CA ARG A 77 -1.16 -16.83 0.19
C ARG A 77 -0.90 -17.54 1.52
N LYS A 78 0.36 -17.63 1.96
CA LYS A 78 0.71 -18.16 3.29
C LYS A 78 0.60 -17.07 4.34
N VAL A 79 -0.60 -16.51 4.49
CA VAL A 79 -0.91 -15.68 5.65
C VAL A 79 -0.77 -16.57 6.88
N THR A 80 0.31 -16.43 7.64
CA THR A 80 0.55 -17.19 8.88
C THR A 80 -0.10 -16.50 10.08
N ILE A 81 -0.22 -17.19 11.23
CA ILE A 81 -0.70 -16.54 12.48
C ILE A 81 0.23 -15.38 12.87
N PRO A 82 1.57 -15.53 12.91
CA PRO A 82 2.49 -14.43 13.20
C PRO A 82 2.33 -13.24 12.25
N GLU A 83 2.06 -13.49 10.97
CA GLU A 83 1.84 -12.41 10.01
C GLU A 83 0.52 -11.67 10.23
N LEU A 84 -0.54 -12.38 10.61
CA LEU A 84 -1.80 -11.74 11.01
C LEU A 84 -1.63 -10.91 12.28
N GLU A 85 -0.91 -11.43 13.27
CA GLU A 85 -0.59 -10.70 14.50
C GLU A 85 0.20 -9.43 14.19
N TRP A 86 1.22 -9.52 13.32
CA TRP A 86 1.97 -8.36 12.86
C TRP A 86 1.07 -7.35 12.15
N ARG A 87 0.17 -7.77 11.26
CA ARG A 87 -0.77 -6.88 10.57
C ARG A 87 -1.77 -6.21 11.51
N VAL A 88 -2.27 -6.92 12.51
CA VAL A 88 -3.14 -6.35 13.55
C VAL A 88 -2.35 -5.33 14.38
N ALA A 89 -1.14 -5.68 14.82
CA ALA A 89 -0.28 -4.83 15.63
C ALA A 89 0.21 -3.58 14.87
N THR A 90 0.52 -3.70 13.58
CA THR A 90 1.04 -2.59 12.77
C THR A 90 -0.05 -1.77 12.08
N GLY A 91 -1.21 -2.37 11.81
CA GLY A 91 -2.33 -1.74 11.13
C GLY A 91 -2.05 -1.42 9.65
N LEU A 92 -2.97 -0.69 9.05
CA LEU A 92 -2.88 -0.20 7.67
C LEU A 92 -2.57 1.30 7.66
N TRP A 93 -1.80 1.74 6.68
CA TRP A 93 -1.56 3.16 6.44
C TRP A 93 -2.45 3.65 5.31
N GLN A 94 -3.34 4.60 5.60
CA GLN A 94 -4.22 5.22 4.62
C GLN A 94 -3.75 6.64 4.28
N VAL A 95 -3.51 6.87 2.99
CA VAL A 95 -3.23 8.19 2.44
C VAL A 95 -4.54 8.97 2.27
N MET A 96 -4.54 10.24 2.68
CA MET A 96 -5.67 11.15 2.48
C MET A 96 -5.32 12.23 1.47
N LEU A 97 -6.20 12.40 0.48
CA LEU A 97 -6.17 13.50 -0.47
C LEU A 97 -7.39 14.39 -0.26
N ARG A 98 -7.22 15.71 -0.29
CA ARG A 98 -8.32 16.69 -0.25
C ARG A 98 -8.15 17.68 -1.40
N GLY A 99 -9.15 17.79 -2.28
CA GLY A 99 -9.07 18.65 -3.47
C GLY A 99 -7.86 18.35 -4.37
N GLY A 100 -7.45 17.08 -4.48
CA GLY A 100 -6.27 16.67 -5.26
C GLY A 100 -4.92 16.95 -4.60
N ARG A 101 -4.88 17.51 -3.39
CA ARG A 101 -3.65 17.74 -2.62
C ARG A 101 -3.48 16.71 -1.52
N TYR A 102 -2.23 16.39 -1.20
CA TYR A 102 -1.89 15.54 -0.07
C TYR A 102 -2.26 16.22 1.25
N ALA A 103 -3.06 15.53 2.07
CA ALA A 103 -3.58 16.07 3.34
C ALA A 103 -3.00 15.36 4.57
N GLY A 104 -2.41 14.17 4.41
CA GLY A 104 -1.83 13.41 5.50
C GLY A 104 -1.95 11.90 5.32
N VAL A 105 -1.38 11.17 6.26
CA VAL A 105 -1.50 9.72 6.38
C VAL A 105 -2.06 9.39 7.75
N VAL A 106 -3.04 8.49 7.80
CA VAL A 106 -3.63 8.00 9.04
C VAL A 106 -3.36 6.51 9.16
N ARG A 107 -3.00 6.07 10.37
CA ARG A 107 -2.95 4.65 10.71
C ARG A 107 -4.36 4.17 11.05
N LYS A 108 -4.80 3.09 10.42
CA LYS A 108 -6.06 2.41 10.68
C LYS A 108 -5.82 0.99 11.18
N PRO A 109 -6.70 0.44 12.04
CA PRO A 109 -6.65 -0.97 12.35
C PRO A 109 -6.88 -1.83 11.09
N ASP A 110 -6.20 -2.97 10.99
CA ASP A 110 -6.49 -3.98 9.95
C ASP A 110 -7.59 -4.92 10.47
N GLU A 111 -8.85 -4.46 10.37
CA GLU A 111 -10.02 -5.22 10.84
C GLU A 111 -10.16 -6.56 10.14
N THR A 112 -9.82 -6.64 8.84
CA THR A 112 -9.82 -7.91 8.12
C THR A 112 -8.80 -8.88 8.72
N ALA A 113 -7.57 -8.44 9.01
CA ALA A 113 -6.58 -9.30 9.65
C ALA A 113 -7.04 -9.75 11.04
N LEU A 114 -7.67 -8.86 11.82
CA LEU A 114 -8.22 -9.19 13.13
C LEU A 114 -9.29 -10.29 13.04
N LEU A 115 -10.27 -10.14 12.14
CA LEU A 115 -11.35 -11.12 11.96
C LEU A 115 -10.81 -12.48 11.52
N VAL A 116 -9.82 -12.50 10.63
CA VAL A 116 -9.18 -13.76 10.18
C VAL A 116 -8.38 -14.42 11.31
N LEU A 117 -7.66 -13.63 12.11
CA LEU A 117 -6.91 -14.13 13.27
C LEU A 117 -7.85 -14.77 14.29
N LEU A 118 -8.92 -14.07 14.68
CA LEU A 118 -9.95 -14.57 15.60
C LEU A 118 -10.60 -15.87 15.10
N SER A 119 -10.89 -15.95 13.81
CA SER A 119 -11.49 -17.15 13.20
C SER A 119 -10.55 -18.36 13.32
N ARG A 120 -9.25 -18.17 13.09
CA ARG A 120 -8.24 -19.24 13.14
C ARG A 120 -7.92 -19.69 14.55
N THR A 121 -7.79 -18.76 15.49
CA THR A 121 -7.52 -19.09 16.90
C THR A 121 -8.73 -19.81 17.53
N ARG A 122 -9.96 -19.39 17.21
CA ARG A 122 -11.18 -20.09 17.64
C ARG A 122 -11.24 -21.52 17.09
N ALA A 123 -10.93 -21.72 15.81
CA ALA A 123 -10.90 -23.05 15.20
C ALA A 123 -9.78 -23.96 15.75
N ALA A 124 -8.71 -23.40 16.30
CA ALA A 124 -7.69 -24.17 17.01
C ALA A 124 -8.16 -24.56 18.42
N ALA A 125 -8.79 -23.64 19.14
CA ALA A 125 -9.32 -23.87 20.49
C ALA A 125 -10.46 -24.91 20.54
N GLY A 126 -11.30 -25.00 19.51
CA GLY A 126 -12.38 -26.00 19.44
C GLY A 126 -11.95 -27.39 18.96
N ARG A 127 -10.67 -27.59 18.63
CA ARG A 127 -10.09 -28.89 18.23
C ARG A 127 -9.25 -29.54 19.35
N ALA A 128 -9.10 -28.87 20.49
CA ALA A 128 -8.45 -29.37 21.71
C ALA A 128 -9.51 -29.81 22.72
#